data_AF-A0A437UUF1-F1
#
_entry.id   AF-A0A437UUF1-F1
#
_cell.length_a   1.000
_cell.length_b   1.000
_cell.length_c   1.000
_cell.angle_alpha   90.00
_cell.angle_beta   90.00
_cell.angle_gamma   90.00
#
_symmetry.space_group_name_H-M   'P 1'
#
loop_
_entity.id
_entity.type
_entity.pdbx_description
1 polymer ?
#
loop_
_entity_poly.entity_id
_entity_poly.type
_entity_poly.pdbx_seq_one_letter_code
_entity_poly.pdbx_strand_id
1 'polypeptide(L)'
;MKHLRTGIAACAVAVALAVGGCTGQADETTSGTAEQGTALDQAGETERSAEEPFSLTRDELVIDETITDDADESHAIIADGTTESYRSIEVVKTGDADGDGADFYGTNAAVLATNGASLDLADSIVTSDGTHANAVFSYGEGTVVNIAHSIIETTGDCSGGIMVTGGGTLNATDLYVHTTGNSSAAIRSDRGGGTENISGGTYITDGIGSPVIYSTADVTVSDATLESTASQGVVVEGKNSVTLVDCNLIASNTAKNSDKSDWYQAVMIYQSMSGDAAEGEAFFTMEGAASSIGTATFSS
;
A
#
# COMPACT_ATOMS: atom_id res chain seq x y z
N MET A 1 -0.34 -51.15 7.81
CA MET A 1 0.85 -50.72 7.04
C MET A 1 0.47 -49.49 6.22
N LYS A 2 1.35 -48.48 6.15
CA LYS A 2 1.46 -47.41 5.11
C LYS A 2 0.16 -46.65 4.74
N HIS A 3 -0.04 -45.39 5.11
CA HIS A 3 0.62 -44.13 4.66
C HIS A 3 0.12 -43.55 3.32
N LEU A 4 0.04 -42.20 3.29
CA LEU A 4 0.08 -41.30 2.12
C LEU A 4 -1.20 -41.24 1.22
N ARG A 5 -1.61 -40.09 0.65
CA ARG A 5 -1.23 -38.66 0.87
C ARG A 5 -2.28 -37.72 0.20
N THR A 6 -2.39 -36.49 0.71
CA THR A 6 -2.70 -35.21 0.02
C THR A 6 -3.41 -35.22 -1.35
N GLY A 7 -4.58 -34.57 -1.41
CA GLY A 7 -5.12 -33.98 -2.66
C GLY A 7 -4.69 -32.51 -2.78
N ILE A 8 -4.22 -32.12 -3.96
CA ILE A 8 -3.93 -30.72 -4.33
C ILE A 8 -5.18 -30.14 -4.97
N ALA A 9 -5.65 -28.99 -4.49
CA ALA A 9 -6.71 -28.23 -5.16
C ALA A 9 -6.09 -27.38 -6.27
N ALA A 10 -6.32 -27.77 -7.53
CA ALA A 10 -5.99 -26.93 -8.67
C ALA A 10 -7.18 -26.00 -8.96
N CYS A 11 -7.00 -24.68 -8.83
CA CYS A 11 -7.98 -23.72 -9.31
C CYS A 11 -7.91 -23.65 -10.85
N ALA A 12 -9.07 -23.65 -11.52
CA ALA A 12 -9.17 -24.00 -12.92
C ALA A 12 -9.08 -22.80 -13.89
N VAL A 13 -8.58 -23.08 -15.08
CA VAL A 13 -8.36 -22.13 -16.19
C VAL A 13 -9.56 -22.11 -17.16
N ALA A 14 -9.89 -20.94 -17.72
CA ALA A 14 -10.52 -20.78 -19.05
C ALA A 14 -9.97 -19.48 -19.70
N VAL A 15 -9.30 -19.43 -20.87
CA VAL A 15 -9.56 -19.95 -22.25
C VAL A 15 -10.57 -19.08 -23.02
N ALA A 16 -10.38 -18.65 -24.29
CA ALA A 16 -9.22 -18.46 -25.20
C ALA A 16 -9.71 -17.80 -26.53
N LEU A 17 -8.80 -17.57 -27.50
CA LEU A 17 -8.93 -17.31 -28.98
C LEU A 17 -8.26 -15.96 -29.38
N ALA A 18 -7.14 -15.85 -30.13
CA ALA A 18 -6.68 -16.45 -31.42
C ALA A 18 -7.52 -15.99 -32.64
N VAL A 19 -7.03 -15.56 -33.83
CA VAL A 19 -5.77 -15.73 -34.63
C VAL A 19 -5.62 -14.49 -35.58
N GLY A 20 -4.47 -14.00 -36.11
CA GLY A 20 -3.04 -14.31 -35.95
C GLY A 20 -2.23 -14.57 -37.27
N GLY A 21 -1.47 -13.61 -37.84
CA GLY A 21 -0.51 -13.88 -38.95
C GLY A 21 0.02 -12.71 -39.83
N CYS A 22 1.26 -12.89 -40.34
CA CYS A 22 1.93 -12.32 -41.55
C CYS A 22 2.54 -10.88 -41.60
N THR A 23 3.85 -10.82 -41.33
CA THR A 23 4.97 -10.32 -42.21
C THR A 23 4.82 -9.12 -43.17
N GLY A 24 5.79 -8.19 -43.11
CA GLY A 24 6.18 -7.24 -44.18
C GLY A 24 6.87 -6.00 -43.59
N GLN A 25 8.20 -6.00 -43.41
CA GLN A 25 9.24 -5.49 -44.31
C GLN A 25 9.35 -3.95 -44.36
N ALA A 26 10.57 -3.44 -44.15
CA ALA A 26 10.90 -2.03 -43.99
C ALA A 26 10.91 -1.22 -45.29
N ASP A 27 10.79 0.11 -45.15
CA ASP A 27 11.36 1.08 -46.09
C ASP A 27 11.93 2.28 -45.30
N GLU A 28 13.06 2.82 -45.76
CA GLU A 28 13.71 4.01 -45.18
C GLU A 28 13.31 5.25 -45.98
N THR A 29 13.20 6.42 -45.35
CA THR A 29 13.27 7.69 -46.09
C THR A 29 13.99 8.77 -45.28
N THR A 30 14.84 9.51 -45.98
CA THR A 30 15.93 10.34 -45.45
C THR A 30 15.52 11.77 -45.10
N SER A 31 15.99 12.30 -43.97
CA SER A 31 16.38 13.71 -43.68
C SER A 31 16.53 13.84 -42.16
N GLY A 32 17.63 14.24 -41.51
CA GLY A 32 18.73 15.09 -41.93
C GLY A 32 18.65 16.45 -41.20
N THR A 33 19.44 16.66 -40.13
CA THR A 33 19.94 17.98 -39.66
C THR A 33 20.88 17.90 -38.46
N ALA A 34 21.87 18.82 -38.47
CA ALA A 34 22.49 19.55 -37.36
C ALA A 34 23.32 18.83 -36.27
N GLU A 35 24.46 19.46 -35.95
CA GLU A 35 25.46 19.03 -34.97
C GLU A 35 25.11 19.45 -33.53
N GLN A 36 25.81 18.82 -32.57
CA GLN A 36 25.70 19.09 -31.14
C GLN A 36 26.09 20.54 -30.77
N GLY A 37 25.25 21.18 -29.95
CA GLY A 37 25.60 22.36 -29.17
C GLY A 37 25.30 22.13 -27.69
N THR A 38 26.30 21.63 -26.94
CA THR A 38 26.18 21.38 -25.51
C THR A 38 26.38 22.65 -24.69
N ALA A 39 25.38 23.05 -23.90
CA ALA A 39 25.53 23.98 -22.80
C ALA A 39 24.50 23.63 -21.71
N LEU A 40 24.87 22.74 -20.80
CA LEU A 40 24.15 22.53 -19.55
C LEU A 40 24.59 23.64 -18.60
N ASP A 41 23.66 24.53 -18.25
CA ASP A 41 23.88 25.52 -17.19
C ASP A 41 23.63 24.87 -15.83
N GLN A 42 24.44 25.20 -14.83
CA GLN A 42 24.38 24.55 -13.52
C GLN A 42 23.25 25.17 -12.67
N ALA A 43 22.14 24.45 -12.53
CA ALA A 43 21.27 24.63 -11.38
C ALA A 43 21.97 23.99 -10.17
N GLY A 44 22.34 24.80 -9.17
CA GLY A 44 23.03 24.32 -7.98
C GLY A 44 22.10 23.47 -7.11
N GLU A 45 22.52 22.23 -6.84
CA GLU A 45 21.91 21.41 -5.80
C GLU A 45 22.04 22.14 -4.46
N THR A 46 20.90 22.56 -3.92
CA THR A 46 20.85 23.04 -2.54
C THR A 46 20.77 21.81 -1.67
N GLU A 47 21.91 21.37 -1.14
CA GLU A 47 21.95 20.27 -0.17
C GLU A 47 21.16 20.65 1.09
N ARG A 48 19.88 20.29 1.08
CA ARG A 48 19.04 20.23 2.28
C ARG A 48 19.62 19.10 3.13
N SER A 49 20.03 19.44 4.36
CA SER A 49 20.36 18.42 5.35
C SER A 49 19.17 17.48 5.43
N ALA A 50 19.39 16.18 5.19
CA ALA A 50 18.37 15.20 5.50
C ALA A 50 18.05 15.34 6.99
N GLU A 51 16.78 15.56 7.31
CA GLU A 51 16.30 15.36 8.67
C GLU A 51 16.32 13.84 8.91
N GLU A 52 16.68 13.43 10.12
CA GLU A 52 16.64 12.01 10.49
C GLU A 52 15.20 11.49 10.30
N PRO A 53 15.02 10.29 9.73
CA PRO A 53 13.68 9.74 9.49
C PRO A 53 12.92 9.62 10.81
N PHE A 54 11.60 9.86 10.76
CA PHE A 54 10.74 9.69 11.92
C PHE A 54 10.90 8.27 12.50
N SER A 55 11.13 8.17 13.80
CA SER A 55 11.20 6.90 14.52
C SER A 55 10.28 6.96 15.74
N LEU A 56 9.45 5.93 15.92
CA LEU A 56 8.66 5.71 17.12
C LEU A 56 8.85 4.25 17.54
N THR A 57 9.21 4.05 18.80
CA THR A 57 9.47 2.73 19.38
C THR A 57 8.48 2.42 20.51
N ARG A 58 8.24 1.13 20.78
CA ARG A 58 7.28 0.70 21.82
C ARG A 58 7.59 1.32 23.20
N ASP A 59 8.86 1.52 23.53
CA ASP A 59 9.31 2.07 24.81
C ASP A 59 8.96 3.57 24.99
N GLU A 60 8.58 4.26 23.92
CA GLU A 60 8.18 5.68 23.93
C GLU A 60 6.66 5.86 24.12
N LEU A 61 5.88 4.79 23.98
CA LEU A 61 4.43 4.80 24.21
C LEU A 61 4.09 4.30 25.63
N VAL A 62 3.12 4.97 26.26
CA VAL A 62 2.50 4.49 27.50
C VAL A 62 1.18 3.82 27.15
N ILE A 63 1.07 2.54 27.48
CA ILE A 63 -0.11 1.71 27.22
C ILE A 63 -0.83 1.43 28.55
N ASP A 64 -2.10 1.79 28.61
CA ASP A 64 -2.99 1.64 29.76
C ASP A 64 -3.84 0.34 29.69
N GLU A 65 -4.16 -0.12 28.46
CA GLU A 65 -5.03 -1.29 28.21
C GLU A 65 -4.58 -2.08 26.96
N THR A 66 -4.75 -3.41 27.00
CA THR A 66 -4.58 -4.29 25.83
C THR A 66 -5.92 -4.92 25.46
N ILE A 67 -6.31 -4.81 24.20
CA ILE A 67 -7.51 -5.41 23.60
C ILE A 67 -7.04 -6.48 22.61
N THR A 68 -7.57 -7.70 22.74
CA THR A 68 -7.13 -8.85 21.92
C THR A 68 -8.31 -9.59 21.33
N ASP A 69 -8.18 -9.98 20.07
CA ASP A 69 -9.11 -10.89 19.38
C ASP A 69 -8.35 -11.99 18.65
N ASP A 70 -8.67 -13.25 18.99
CA ASP A 70 -8.08 -14.46 18.41
C ASP A 70 -9.06 -15.23 17.50
N ALA A 71 -10.27 -14.72 17.29
CA ALA A 71 -11.27 -15.36 16.43
C ALA A 71 -11.09 -14.97 14.95
N ASP A 72 -11.50 -15.88 14.07
CA ASP A 72 -11.47 -15.72 12.61
C ASP A 72 -12.60 -14.79 12.14
N GLU A 73 -12.35 -14.02 11.09
CA GLU A 73 -13.28 -13.06 10.45
C GLU A 73 -13.82 -11.92 11.36
N SER A 74 -13.35 -11.78 12.60
CA SER A 74 -13.82 -10.79 13.59
C SER A 74 -12.89 -9.58 13.77
N HIS A 75 -13.19 -8.72 14.74
CA HIS A 75 -12.50 -7.44 14.99
C HIS A 75 -12.24 -7.27 16.49
N ALA A 76 -11.05 -6.79 16.84
CA ALA A 76 -10.75 -6.39 18.22
C ALA A 76 -11.45 -5.05 18.58
N ILE A 77 -11.58 -4.13 17.61
CA ILE A 77 -12.36 -2.90 17.70
C ILE A 77 -13.21 -2.74 16.43
N ILE A 78 -14.49 -2.42 16.60
CA ILE A 78 -15.38 -2.04 15.49
C ILE A 78 -16.26 -0.85 15.87
N ALA A 79 -16.15 0.25 15.10
CA ALA A 79 -17.07 1.38 15.14
C ALA A 79 -18.03 1.30 13.93
N ASP A 80 -19.33 1.15 14.19
CA ASP A 80 -20.39 0.93 13.19
C ASP A 80 -21.44 2.04 13.27
N GLY A 81 -21.31 3.06 12.41
CA GLY A 81 -22.13 4.28 12.46
C GLY A 81 -21.98 5.10 13.75
N THR A 82 -20.94 4.83 14.55
CA THR A 82 -20.65 5.46 15.85
C THR A 82 -19.48 6.42 15.78
N THR A 83 -19.33 7.28 16.80
CA THR A 83 -18.11 8.07 17.01
C THR A 83 -17.38 7.52 18.23
N GLU A 84 -16.15 7.05 18.04
CA GLU A 84 -15.38 6.32 19.05
C GLU A 84 -13.94 6.87 19.10
N SER A 85 -13.33 6.82 20.28
CA SER A 85 -11.99 7.39 20.50
C SER A 85 -11.20 6.53 21.47
N TYR A 86 -10.00 6.15 21.05
CA TYR A 86 -9.08 5.26 21.74
C TYR A 86 -7.72 5.95 21.85
N ARG A 87 -7.07 5.83 23.01
CA ARG A 87 -5.72 6.36 23.24
C ARG A 87 -4.97 5.46 24.20
N SER A 88 -3.65 5.33 24.03
CA SER A 88 -2.80 4.57 24.95
C SER A 88 -3.24 3.11 25.08
N ILE A 89 -3.62 2.47 23.96
CA ILE A 89 -4.01 1.06 23.95
C ILE A 89 -3.10 0.23 23.05
N GLU A 90 -2.98 -1.06 23.36
CA GLU A 90 -2.45 -2.07 22.46
C GLU A 90 -3.61 -2.91 21.91
N VAL A 91 -3.73 -3.01 20.58
CA VAL A 91 -4.71 -3.85 19.89
C VAL A 91 -3.96 -5.02 19.26
N VAL A 92 -4.46 -6.24 19.47
CA VAL A 92 -3.83 -7.48 18.98
C VAL A 92 -4.86 -8.34 18.25
N LYS A 93 -4.60 -8.69 16.98
CA LYS A 93 -5.48 -9.54 16.16
C LYS A 93 -4.74 -10.75 15.60
N THR A 94 -5.15 -11.96 15.98
CA THR A 94 -4.44 -13.20 15.58
C THR A 94 -5.26 -14.21 14.79
N GLY A 95 -6.60 -14.07 14.75
CA GLY A 95 -7.43 -14.95 13.92
C GLY A 95 -7.31 -14.63 12.42
N ASP A 96 -7.58 -15.63 11.59
CA ASP A 96 -7.40 -15.61 10.13
C ASP A 96 -8.69 -15.18 9.39
N ALA A 97 -8.58 -14.87 8.10
CA ALA A 97 -9.69 -14.89 7.16
C ALA A 97 -9.25 -15.33 5.77
N ASP A 98 -10.21 -15.78 4.96
CA ASP A 98 -10.02 -16.22 3.59
C ASP A 98 -10.79 -15.33 2.59
N GLY A 99 -10.10 -14.90 1.54
CA GLY A 99 -10.69 -14.25 0.37
C GLY A 99 -11.14 -12.81 0.60
N ASP A 100 -11.72 -12.24 -0.46
CA ASP A 100 -11.75 -10.79 -0.66
C ASP A 100 -12.62 -9.99 0.33
N GLY A 101 -13.33 -10.64 1.26
CA GLY A 101 -14.17 -9.94 2.26
C GLY A 101 -13.34 -9.06 3.19
N ALA A 102 -12.13 -9.51 3.54
CA ALA A 102 -11.20 -8.76 4.35
C ALA A 102 -10.59 -7.56 3.61
N ASP A 103 -10.24 -7.75 2.34
CA ASP A 103 -9.65 -6.71 1.51
C ASP A 103 -10.68 -5.65 1.07
N PHE A 104 -11.94 -6.02 0.84
CA PHE A 104 -12.95 -5.07 0.35
C PHE A 104 -13.79 -4.41 1.43
N TYR A 105 -14.05 -5.09 2.55
CA TYR A 105 -15.01 -4.66 3.57
C TYR A 105 -14.41 -4.61 4.99
N GLY A 106 -13.11 -4.88 5.14
CA GLY A 106 -12.42 -4.86 6.42
C GLY A 106 -12.80 -6.00 7.37
N THR A 107 -13.38 -7.10 6.88
CA THR A 107 -13.50 -8.35 7.66
C THR A 107 -12.11 -8.73 8.21
N ASN A 108 -12.06 -9.30 9.42
CA ASN A 108 -10.81 -9.71 10.08
C ASN A 108 -9.83 -8.59 10.49
N ALA A 109 -10.14 -7.31 10.24
CA ALA A 109 -9.25 -6.22 10.60
C ALA A 109 -9.11 -6.07 12.13
N ALA A 110 -7.95 -5.64 12.63
CA ALA A 110 -7.76 -5.41 14.06
C ALA A 110 -8.64 -4.25 14.56
N VAL A 111 -8.68 -3.15 13.79
CA VAL A 111 -9.55 -1.99 14.02
C VAL A 111 -10.33 -1.68 12.74
N LEU A 112 -11.66 -1.70 12.80
CA LEU A 112 -12.55 -1.33 11.70
C LEU A 112 -13.44 -0.12 12.07
N ALA A 113 -13.52 0.87 11.19
CA ALA A 113 -14.61 1.83 11.14
C ALA A 113 -15.47 1.56 9.90
N THR A 114 -16.80 1.65 10.04
CA THR A 114 -17.75 1.37 8.94
C THR A 114 -19.07 2.16 9.06
N ASN A 115 -19.86 2.17 7.98
CA ASN A 115 -21.22 2.72 7.90
C ASN A 115 -21.37 4.19 8.35
N GLY A 116 -20.38 5.04 8.05
CA GLY A 116 -20.38 6.45 8.44
C GLY A 116 -19.87 6.70 9.87
N ALA A 117 -19.12 5.76 10.44
CA ALA A 117 -18.44 5.93 11.71
C ALA A 117 -17.30 6.96 11.66
N SER A 118 -16.92 7.48 12.82
CA SER A 118 -15.72 8.32 13.01
C SER A 118 -14.90 7.74 14.15
N LEU A 119 -13.72 7.20 13.86
CA LEU A 119 -12.84 6.57 14.84
C LEU A 119 -11.54 7.37 14.99
N ASP A 120 -11.24 7.81 16.21
CA ASP A 120 -9.97 8.46 16.57
C ASP A 120 -9.07 7.48 17.34
N LEU A 121 -7.84 7.25 16.89
CA LEU A 121 -6.85 6.39 17.55
C LEU A 121 -5.51 7.14 17.74
N ALA A 122 -4.95 7.16 18.95
CA ALA A 122 -3.68 7.86 19.21
C ALA A 122 -2.80 7.21 20.27
N ASP A 123 -1.49 7.47 20.26
CA ASP A 123 -0.52 6.97 21.26
C ASP A 123 -0.59 5.45 21.47
N SER A 124 -0.92 4.68 20.42
CA SER A 124 -1.34 3.28 20.51
C SER A 124 -0.45 2.35 19.69
N ILE A 125 -0.57 1.05 19.98
CA ILE A 125 0.08 -0.04 19.24
C ILE A 125 -1.02 -0.89 18.61
N VAL A 126 -0.91 -1.24 17.33
CA VAL A 126 -1.77 -2.23 16.67
C VAL A 126 -0.90 -3.31 16.07
N THR A 127 -1.17 -4.57 16.42
CA THR A 127 -0.46 -5.74 15.90
C THR A 127 -1.41 -6.74 15.27
N SER A 128 -0.99 -7.35 14.16
CA SER A 128 -1.68 -8.52 13.60
C SER A 128 -0.74 -9.54 12.97
N ASP A 129 -1.01 -10.83 13.21
CA ASP A 129 -0.23 -11.94 12.65
C ASP A 129 -1.05 -12.95 11.83
N GLY A 130 -2.39 -12.91 11.94
CA GLY A 130 -3.30 -13.70 11.12
C GLY A 130 -3.35 -13.27 9.65
N THR A 131 -3.71 -14.20 8.77
CA THR A 131 -3.88 -13.97 7.33
C THR A 131 -5.06 -13.03 7.07
N HIS A 132 -4.92 -12.12 6.11
CA HIS A 132 -5.90 -11.07 5.81
C HIS A 132 -6.31 -10.19 7.04
N ALA A 133 -5.52 -10.17 8.12
CA ALA A 133 -5.77 -9.36 9.30
C ALA A 133 -5.19 -7.94 9.13
N ASN A 134 -5.81 -7.12 8.26
CA ASN A 134 -5.43 -5.71 8.08
C ASN A 134 -5.47 -4.96 9.43
N ALA A 135 -4.51 -4.08 9.73
CA ALA A 135 -4.43 -3.49 11.07
C ALA A 135 -5.50 -2.41 11.32
N VAL A 136 -5.56 -1.34 10.51
CA VAL A 136 -6.50 -0.22 10.70
C VAL A 136 -7.24 0.10 9.41
N PHE A 137 -8.57 -0.05 9.42
CA PHE A 137 -9.40 -0.08 8.22
C PHE A 137 -10.55 0.93 8.30
N SER A 138 -10.72 1.76 7.25
CA SER A 138 -11.88 2.65 7.05
C SER A 138 -12.70 2.21 5.84
N TYR A 139 -13.93 1.74 6.07
CA TYR A 139 -14.82 1.25 5.01
C TYR A 139 -16.06 2.13 4.81
N GLY A 140 -16.32 2.53 3.56
CA GLY A 140 -17.61 3.09 3.13
C GLY A 140 -17.69 4.62 3.16
N GLU A 141 -18.47 5.17 2.23
CA GLU A 141 -18.69 6.61 2.09
C GLU A 141 -19.16 7.27 3.41
N GLY A 142 -18.45 8.33 3.81
CA GLY A 142 -18.72 9.08 5.04
C GLY A 142 -18.08 8.49 6.30
N THR A 143 -17.45 7.31 6.22
CA THR A 143 -16.62 6.77 7.31
C THR A 143 -15.26 7.47 7.36
N VAL A 144 -14.79 7.82 8.56
CA VAL A 144 -13.50 8.47 8.79
C VAL A 144 -12.73 7.75 9.89
N VAL A 145 -11.46 7.45 9.63
CA VAL A 145 -10.48 7.10 10.67
C VAL A 145 -9.46 8.22 10.78
N ASN A 146 -9.18 8.69 12.00
CA ASN A 146 -8.05 9.55 12.28
C ASN A 146 -7.09 8.78 13.20
N ILE A 147 -5.83 8.62 12.78
CA ILE A 147 -4.81 7.94 13.56
C ILE A 147 -3.55 8.81 13.70
N ALA A 148 -3.00 8.90 14.91
CA ALA A 148 -1.81 9.72 15.17
C ALA A 148 -0.82 9.06 16.13
N HIS A 149 0.48 9.32 15.94
CA HIS A 149 1.55 8.99 16.90
C HIS A 149 1.44 7.55 17.44
N SER A 150 1.38 6.57 16.52
CA SER A 150 1.05 5.18 16.83
C SER A 150 1.91 4.20 16.03
N ILE A 151 2.08 3.00 16.56
CA ILE A 151 2.84 1.90 15.96
C ILE A 151 1.86 0.89 15.35
N ILE A 152 2.12 0.47 14.12
CA ILE A 152 1.41 -0.63 13.44
C ILE A 152 2.44 -1.66 12.98
N GLU A 153 2.23 -2.92 13.35
CA GLU A 153 3.06 -4.05 12.89
C GLU A 153 2.17 -5.17 12.36
N THR A 154 2.39 -5.62 11.12
CA THR A 154 1.66 -6.77 10.55
C THR A 154 2.61 -7.84 10.02
N THR A 155 2.29 -9.11 10.27
CA THR A 155 3.11 -10.26 9.81
C THR A 155 2.36 -11.28 8.97
N GLY A 156 1.02 -11.22 8.94
CA GLY A 156 0.21 -12.09 8.09
C GLY A 156 0.30 -11.73 6.61
N ASP A 157 0.19 -12.74 5.74
CA ASP A 157 -0.02 -12.51 4.30
C ASP A 157 -1.36 -11.78 4.07
N CYS A 158 -1.43 -10.93 3.04
CA CYS A 158 -2.58 -10.06 2.69
C CYS A 158 -3.03 -9.08 3.80
N SER A 159 -2.18 -8.81 4.79
CA SER A 159 -2.51 -8.05 6.00
C SER A 159 -1.83 -6.68 5.97
N GLY A 160 -2.47 -5.68 5.37
CA GLY A 160 -1.97 -4.32 5.23
C GLY A 160 -1.97 -3.52 6.54
N GLY A 161 -1.24 -2.39 6.53
CA GLY A 161 -1.11 -1.49 7.68
C GLY A 161 -2.34 -0.60 7.88
N ILE A 162 -2.34 0.57 7.24
CA ILE A 162 -3.52 1.44 7.15
C ILE A 162 -4.25 1.20 5.82
N MET A 163 -5.58 1.20 5.84
CA MET A 163 -6.38 0.82 4.67
C MET A 163 -7.71 1.58 4.50
N VAL A 164 -8.03 1.94 3.25
CA VAL A 164 -9.36 2.51 2.87
C VAL A 164 -10.02 1.76 1.71
N THR A 165 -11.34 1.57 1.79
CA THR A 165 -12.17 1.08 0.66
C THR A 165 -13.58 1.67 0.66
N GLY A 166 -14.31 1.47 -0.44
CA GLY A 166 -15.73 1.82 -0.54
C GLY A 166 -16.06 3.33 -0.41
N GLY A 167 -15.09 4.22 -0.60
CA GLY A 167 -15.24 5.67 -0.38
C GLY A 167 -14.93 6.14 1.06
N GLY A 168 -14.31 5.28 1.89
CA GLY A 168 -13.84 5.64 3.23
C GLY A 168 -12.70 6.66 3.21
N THR A 169 -12.55 7.41 4.31
CA THR A 169 -11.44 8.34 4.51
C THR A 169 -10.54 7.87 5.66
N LEU A 170 -9.24 8.03 5.52
CA LEU A 170 -8.26 7.84 6.60
C LEU A 170 -7.27 9.02 6.64
N ASN A 171 -7.06 9.58 7.83
CA ASN A 171 -6.10 10.63 8.08
C ASN A 171 -5.05 10.12 9.07
N ALA A 172 -3.77 10.13 8.67
CA ALA A 172 -2.66 9.63 9.48
C ALA A 172 -1.65 10.73 9.80
N THR A 173 -1.08 10.70 11.01
CA THR A 173 0.00 11.63 11.40
C THR A 173 1.05 10.91 12.24
N ASP A 174 2.33 11.01 11.86
CA ASP A 174 3.47 10.50 12.65
C ASP A 174 3.32 9.03 13.08
N LEU A 175 3.00 8.15 12.13
CA LEU A 175 2.94 6.71 12.38
C LEU A 175 4.31 6.04 12.17
N TYR A 176 4.54 4.94 12.89
CA TYR A 176 5.49 3.92 12.45
C TYR A 176 4.69 2.69 11.98
N VAL A 177 4.81 2.31 10.71
CA VAL A 177 4.09 1.18 10.12
C VAL A 177 5.09 0.21 9.51
N HIS A 178 5.06 -1.06 9.92
CA HIS A 178 5.93 -2.10 9.37
C HIS A 178 5.12 -3.35 9.02
N THR A 179 5.10 -3.72 7.74
CA THR A 179 4.42 -4.94 7.25
C THR A 179 5.44 -5.93 6.70
N THR A 180 5.30 -7.21 7.06
CA THR A 180 6.27 -8.26 6.69
C THR A 180 5.69 -9.42 5.90
N GLY A 181 4.36 -9.58 5.88
CA GLY A 181 3.66 -10.54 5.03
C GLY A 181 3.68 -10.15 3.54
N ASN A 182 3.42 -11.14 2.68
CA ASN A 182 3.29 -10.96 1.23
C ASN A 182 1.93 -10.35 0.87
N SER A 183 1.86 -9.55 -0.20
CA SER A 183 0.66 -8.79 -0.58
C SER A 183 0.13 -7.83 0.52
N SER A 184 1.01 -7.38 1.43
CA SER A 184 0.67 -6.59 2.61
C SER A 184 1.27 -5.19 2.51
N ALA A 185 0.62 -4.27 1.80
CA ALA A 185 1.09 -2.88 1.70
C ALA A 185 0.95 -2.12 3.04
N ALA A 186 1.88 -1.21 3.35
CA ALA A 186 1.81 -0.40 4.57
C ALA A 186 0.71 0.67 4.49
N ILE A 187 0.57 1.29 3.32
CA ILE A 187 -0.51 2.21 2.93
C ILE A 187 -1.27 1.52 1.80
N ARG A 188 -2.57 1.24 2.00
CA ARG A 188 -3.34 0.36 1.11
C ARG A 188 -4.73 0.91 0.80
N SER A 189 -5.15 0.74 -0.43
CA SER A 189 -6.57 0.81 -0.79
C SER A 189 -6.96 -0.33 -1.71
N ASP A 190 -8.26 -0.62 -1.75
CA ASP A 190 -8.83 -1.63 -2.63
C ASP A 190 -10.22 -1.19 -3.16
N ARG A 191 -11.07 -2.14 -3.58
CA ARG A 191 -12.35 -1.91 -4.27
C ARG A 191 -13.16 -0.69 -3.81
N GLY A 192 -13.52 0.15 -4.77
CA GLY A 192 -14.36 1.33 -4.56
C GLY A 192 -13.61 2.58 -4.08
N GLY A 193 -12.30 2.49 -3.86
CA GLY A 193 -11.43 3.62 -3.53
C GLY A 193 -11.76 4.31 -2.21
N GLY A 194 -11.33 5.56 -2.06
CA GLY A 194 -11.39 6.31 -0.82
C GLY A 194 -10.48 7.53 -0.86
N THR A 195 -10.05 7.99 0.32
CA THR A 195 -9.04 9.06 0.43
C THR A 195 -8.12 8.80 1.63
N GLU A 196 -6.81 8.86 1.41
CA GLU A 196 -5.78 8.77 2.45
C GLU A 196 -4.97 10.07 2.52
N ASN A 197 -4.98 10.73 3.67
CA ASN A 197 -4.19 11.95 3.92
C ASN A 197 -3.17 11.66 5.02
N ILE A 198 -1.89 11.64 4.67
CA ILE A 198 -0.82 11.14 5.53
C ILE A 198 0.25 12.23 5.70
N SER A 199 0.61 12.53 6.94
CA SER A 199 1.63 13.54 7.27
C SER A 199 2.68 12.97 8.23
N GLY A 200 3.95 13.08 7.88
CA GLY A 200 5.05 12.50 8.66
C GLY A 200 5.02 10.98 8.71
N GLY A 201 5.80 10.42 9.63
CA GLY A 201 5.87 8.98 9.85
C GLY A 201 6.86 8.21 8.96
N THR A 202 6.97 6.92 9.25
CA THR A 202 7.83 5.95 8.56
C THR A 202 7.03 4.69 8.25
N TYR A 203 7.02 4.28 6.97
CA TYR A 203 6.23 3.16 6.46
C TYR A 203 7.17 2.20 5.73
N ILE A 204 7.22 0.94 6.17
CA ILE A 204 8.20 -0.07 5.74
C ILE A 204 7.46 -1.35 5.31
N THR A 205 7.83 -1.92 4.16
CA THR A 205 7.32 -3.22 3.69
C THR A 205 8.42 -4.19 3.27
N ASP A 206 8.34 -5.42 3.77
CA ASP A 206 9.33 -6.48 3.47
C ASP A 206 8.82 -7.60 2.56
N GLY A 207 7.51 -7.75 2.42
CA GLY A 207 6.91 -8.87 1.66
C GLY A 207 7.03 -8.77 0.14
N ILE A 208 6.93 -9.92 -0.53
CA ILE A 208 6.81 -9.97 -1.99
C ILE A 208 5.39 -9.55 -2.38
N GLY A 209 5.27 -8.68 -3.38
CA GLY A 209 3.98 -8.11 -3.77
C GLY A 209 3.44 -7.07 -2.78
N SER A 210 4.24 -6.67 -1.78
CA SER A 210 3.90 -5.69 -0.75
C SER A 210 4.57 -4.35 -1.06
N PRO A 211 4.05 -3.50 -1.97
CA PRO A 211 4.60 -2.16 -2.13
C PRO A 211 4.34 -1.31 -0.89
N VAL A 212 5.09 -0.24 -0.66
CA VAL A 212 4.82 0.65 0.49
C VAL A 212 3.49 1.40 0.31
N ILE A 213 3.13 1.74 -0.94
CA ILE A 213 1.79 2.24 -1.30
C ILE A 213 1.17 1.33 -2.38
N TYR A 214 -0.01 0.76 -2.11
CA TYR A 214 -0.90 0.19 -3.14
C TYR A 214 -2.19 1.02 -3.21
N SER A 215 -2.45 1.63 -4.37
CA SER A 215 -3.49 2.64 -4.53
C SER A 215 -4.58 2.26 -5.54
N THR A 216 -5.81 2.13 -5.04
CA THR A 216 -7.08 2.22 -5.80
C THR A 216 -7.93 3.42 -5.32
N ALA A 217 -7.33 4.34 -4.57
CA ALA A 217 -7.93 5.53 -3.95
C ALA A 217 -7.07 6.78 -4.23
N ASP A 218 -7.53 7.96 -3.79
CA ASP A 218 -6.68 9.16 -3.83
C ASP A 218 -5.82 9.24 -2.55
N VAL A 219 -4.50 9.10 -2.69
CA VAL A 219 -3.52 9.08 -1.59
C VAL A 219 -2.62 10.31 -1.66
N THR A 220 -2.53 11.07 -0.56
CA THR A 220 -1.55 12.14 -0.39
C THR A 220 -0.68 11.85 0.83
N VAL A 221 0.64 11.85 0.64
CA VAL A 221 1.63 11.68 1.69
C VAL A 221 2.55 12.89 1.72
N SER A 222 2.80 13.45 2.91
CA SER A 222 3.76 14.54 3.12
C SER A 222 4.79 14.20 4.20
N ASP A 223 6.02 14.68 4.05
CA ASP A 223 7.09 14.66 5.07
C ASP A 223 7.44 13.26 5.65
N ALA A 224 7.17 12.19 4.91
CA ALA A 224 7.29 10.80 5.38
C ALA A 224 8.50 10.05 4.80
N THR A 225 8.97 9.02 5.51
CA THR A 225 9.87 7.99 4.95
C THR A 225 9.07 6.77 4.50
N LEU A 226 9.28 6.34 3.26
CA LEU A 226 8.55 5.27 2.60
C LEU A 226 9.55 4.25 2.03
N GLU A 227 9.57 3.03 2.56
CA GLU A 227 10.52 1.99 2.16
C GLU A 227 9.83 0.68 1.77
N SER A 228 10.16 0.13 0.60
CA SER A 228 9.92 -1.27 0.27
C SER A 228 11.23 -1.99 -0.02
N THR A 229 11.51 -3.05 0.74
CA THR A 229 12.79 -3.78 0.66
C THR A 229 12.76 -4.91 -0.38
N ALA A 230 11.57 -5.40 -0.72
CA ALA A 230 11.37 -6.50 -1.68
C ALA A 230 10.60 -6.12 -2.96
N SER A 231 9.72 -5.11 -2.91
CA SER A 231 8.70 -4.85 -3.94
C SER A 231 8.79 -3.42 -4.53
N GLN A 232 7.80 -3.02 -5.34
CA GLN A 232 7.64 -1.64 -5.82
C GLN A 232 7.55 -0.65 -4.65
N GLY A 233 7.90 0.62 -4.87
CA GLY A 233 7.58 1.68 -3.91
C GLY A 233 6.09 2.02 -3.97
N VAL A 234 5.61 2.39 -5.16
CA VAL A 234 4.23 2.84 -5.37
C VAL A 234 3.57 2.03 -6.49
N VAL A 235 2.35 1.59 -6.26
CA VAL A 235 1.45 1.04 -7.28
C VAL A 235 0.19 1.90 -7.34
N VAL A 236 -0.18 2.39 -8.53
CA VAL A 236 -1.43 3.12 -8.78
C VAL A 236 -2.26 2.36 -9.80
N GLU A 237 -3.48 1.99 -9.44
CA GLU A 237 -4.41 1.26 -10.30
C GLU A 237 -5.61 2.12 -10.71
N GLY A 238 -5.89 2.16 -12.01
CA GLY A 238 -7.07 2.79 -12.59
C GLY A 238 -7.17 4.28 -12.29
N LYS A 239 -8.40 4.80 -12.21
CA LYS A 239 -8.68 6.24 -12.14
C LYS A 239 -8.46 6.84 -10.74
N ASN A 240 -7.21 6.80 -10.27
CA ASN A 240 -6.79 7.16 -8.92
C ASN A 240 -5.46 7.93 -8.92
N SER A 241 -5.09 8.52 -7.79
CA SER A 241 -3.87 9.31 -7.68
C SER A 241 -3.03 9.03 -6.43
N VAL A 242 -1.71 9.11 -6.57
CA VAL A 242 -0.77 9.14 -5.45
C VAL A 242 0.10 10.40 -5.57
N THR A 243 0.08 11.24 -4.54
CA THR A 243 0.90 12.46 -4.45
C THR A 243 1.83 12.37 -3.24
N LEU A 244 3.13 12.53 -3.46
CA LEU A 244 4.17 12.56 -2.43
C LEU A 244 4.76 13.97 -2.36
N VAL A 245 4.81 14.57 -1.17
CA VAL A 245 5.36 15.92 -0.95
C VAL A 245 6.45 15.84 0.11
N ASP A 246 7.68 16.21 -0.23
CA ASP A 246 8.83 16.19 0.69
C ASP A 246 9.17 14.80 1.30
N CYS A 247 8.60 13.71 0.76
CA CYS A 247 8.85 12.34 1.21
C CYS A 247 10.19 11.76 0.73
N ASN A 248 10.80 10.90 1.54
CA ASN A 248 11.90 10.03 1.14
C ASN A 248 11.36 8.66 0.68
N LEU A 249 11.43 8.35 -0.61
CA LEU A 249 10.98 7.06 -1.18
C LEU A 249 12.17 6.15 -1.54
N ILE A 250 12.21 4.98 -0.91
CA ILE A 250 13.18 3.91 -1.12
C ILE A 250 12.42 2.70 -1.67
N ALA A 251 12.72 2.28 -2.90
CA ALA A 251 12.09 1.13 -3.55
C ALA A 251 13.18 0.18 -4.05
N SER A 252 13.44 -0.89 -3.30
CA SER A 252 14.52 -1.83 -3.62
C SER A 252 14.12 -2.84 -4.70
N ASN A 253 12.83 -3.19 -4.80
CA ASN A 253 12.22 -4.15 -5.74
C ASN A 253 13.16 -5.30 -6.13
N THR A 254 13.52 -6.15 -5.15
CA THR A 254 14.46 -7.25 -5.33
C THR A 254 13.80 -8.54 -5.80
N ALA A 255 12.46 -8.65 -5.71
CA ALA A 255 11.69 -9.81 -6.11
C ALA A 255 10.45 -9.42 -6.94
N LYS A 256 10.23 -10.12 -8.06
CA LYS A 256 9.04 -9.90 -8.91
C LYS A 256 7.83 -10.63 -8.32
N ASN A 257 6.72 -9.92 -8.14
CA ASN A 257 5.46 -10.48 -7.62
C ASN A 257 4.91 -11.66 -8.46
N SER A 258 5.24 -11.73 -9.76
CA SER A 258 4.98 -12.94 -10.55
C SER A 258 5.91 -13.07 -11.76
N ASP A 259 5.95 -14.27 -12.33
CA ASP A 259 6.59 -14.57 -13.61
C ASP A 259 6.04 -13.75 -14.80
N LYS A 260 4.91 -13.04 -14.62
CA LYS A 260 4.33 -12.14 -15.63
C LYS A 260 4.95 -10.74 -15.64
N SER A 261 5.68 -10.34 -14.60
CA SER A 261 6.46 -9.08 -14.65
C SER A 261 7.76 -9.36 -15.36
N ASP A 262 8.04 -8.67 -16.46
CA ASP A 262 9.35 -8.74 -17.12
C ASP A 262 10.40 -7.84 -16.45
N TRP A 263 9.96 -6.85 -15.67
CA TRP A 263 10.78 -5.77 -15.13
C TRP A 263 10.68 -5.66 -13.60
N TYR A 264 11.60 -4.89 -13.02
CA TYR A 264 11.52 -4.36 -11.66
C TYR A 264 11.17 -2.87 -11.77
N GLN A 265 10.15 -2.43 -11.05
CA GLN A 265 9.65 -1.05 -11.12
C GLN A 265 9.76 -0.38 -9.74
N ALA A 266 10.25 0.86 -9.66
CA ALA A 266 10.11 1.65 -8.43
C ALA A 266 8.68 2.16 -8.26
N VAL A 267 8.04 2.53 -9.38
CA VAL A 267 6.64 2.97 -9.45
C VAL A 267 5.96 2.22 -10.59
N MET A 268 4.77 1.68 -10.35
CA MET A 268 3.93 1.01 -11.36
C MET A 268 2.57 1.72 -11.44
N ILE A 269 2.16 2.06 -12.66
CA ILE A 269 0.89 2.72 -12.94
C ILE A 269 0.18 1.88 -14.00
N TYR A 270 -1.02 1.38 -13.72
CA TYR A 270 -1.70 0.42 -14.61
C TYR A 270 -3.23 0.41 -14.43
N GLN A 271 -3.91 -0.33 -15.30
CA GLN A 271 -5.32 -0.71 -15.12
C GLN A 271 -5.38 -2.23 -15.05
N SER A 272 -5.93 -2.79 -13.97
CA SER A 272 -6.11 -4.25 -13.87
C SER A 272 -7.40 -4.72 -14.56
N MET A 273 -7.58 -6.04 -14.62
CA MET A 273 -8.79 -6.71 -15.11
C MET A 273 -9.73 -7.17 -13.98
N SER A 274 -9.46 -6.85 -12.71
CA SER A 274 -10.31 -7.30 -11.59
C SER A 274 -11.62 -6.52 -11.49
N GLY A 275 -11.59 -5.23 -11.84
CA GLY A 275 -12.71 -4.31 -11.71
C GLY A 275 -12.79 -3.61 -10.35
N ASP A 276 -11.74 -3.68 -9.52
CA ASP A 276 -11.69 -3.06 -8.19
C ASP A 276 -11.47 -1.54 -8.27
N ALA A 277 -10.61 -1.11 -9.20
CA ALA A 277 -10.44 0.29 -9.59
C ALA A 277 -11.30 0.64 -10.82
N ALA A 278 -11.89 1.84 -10.81
CA ALA A 278 -12.65 2.37 -11.94
C ALA A 278 -11.72 2.70 -13.13
N GLU A 279 -12.19 2.47 -14.37
CA GLU A 279 -11.43 2.78 -15.59
C GLU A 279 -11.21 4.29 -15.76
N GLY A 280 -9.97 4.70 -16.04
CA GLY A 280 -9.62 6.08 -16.35
C GLY A 280 -8.12 6.38 -16.25
N GLU A 281 -7.78 7.66 -16.12
CA GLU A 281 -6.40 8.14 -16.00
C GLU A 281 -5.91 8.04 -14.56
N ALA A 282 -4.74 7.44 -14.39
CA ALA A 282 -4.01 7.33 -13.12
C ALA A 282 -2.94 8.42 -13.01
N PHE A 283 -2.69 8.93 -11.81
CA PHE A 283 -1.68 9.98 -11.57
C PHE A 283 -0.68 9.59 -10.48
N PHE A 284 0.60 9.87 -10.72
CA PHE A 284 1.65 9.85 -9.71
C PHE A 284 2.41 11.17 -9.75
N THR A 285 2.50 11.83 -8.59
CA THR A 285 3.19 13.11 -8.42
C THR A 285 4.18 13.01 -7.26
N MET A 286 5.38 13.57 -7.43
CA MET A 286 6.39 13.64 -6.37
C MET A 286 7.06 15.03 -6.38
N GLU A 287 6.93 15.75 -5.27
CA GLU A 287 7.41 17.13 -5.09
C GLU A 287 8.36 17.22 -3.87
N GLY A 288 9.27 18.20 -3.85
CA GLY A 288 10.16 18.51 -2.69
C GLY A 288 11.24 17.48 -2.32
N ALA A 289 11.08 16.23 -2.76
CA ALA A 289 11.80 15.06 -2.30
C ALA A 289 13.28 14.94 -2.70
N ALA A 290 14.08 14.39 -1.80
CA ALA A 290 15.35 13.73 -2.12
C ALA A 290 15.06 12.24 -2.42
N SER A 291 14.94 11.87 -3.71
CA SER A 291 14.59 10.50 -4.10
C SER A 291 15.84 9.66 -4.47
N SER A 292 16.15 8.64 -3.69
CA SER A 292 17.18 7.64 -4.03
C SER A 292 16.58 6.52 -4.90
N ILE A 293 15.97 6.89 -6.03
CA ILE A 293 15.37 5.92 -6.96
C ILE A 293 16.47 5.10 -7.63
N GLY A 294 16.58 3.83 -7.26
CA GLY A 294 17.36 2.83 -7.97
C GLY A 294 16.80 2.58 -9.37
N THR A 295 17.28 3.32 -10.37
CA THR A 295 17.00 3.14 -11.82
C THR A 295 15.56 2.75 -12.16
N ALA A 296 14.62 3.69 -12.03
CA ALA A 296 13.27 3.50 -12.55
C ALA A 296 13.26 3.55 -14.08
N THR A 297 13.00 2.40 -14.73
CA THR A 297 12.51 2.37 -16.11
C THR A 297 11.00 2.59 -16.11
N PHE A 298 10.57 3.79 -16.51
CA PHE A 298 9.18 4.05 -16.86
C PHE A 298 8.88 3.40 -18.23
N SER A 299 7.90 2.49 -18.27
CA SER A 299 7.31 2.00 -19.53
C SER A 299 5.87 2.48 -19.65
N SER A 300 5.59 3.25 -20.69
CA SER A 300 4.24 3.54 -21.20
C SER A 300 3.68 2.36 -21.99
#